data_AF-A0A099KLY9-F1
#
_entry.id   AF-A0A099KLY9-F1
#
_cell.length_a   1.000
_cell.length_b   1.000
_cell.length_c   1.000
_cell.angle_alpha   90.00
_cell.angle_beta   90.00
_cell.angle_gamma   90.00
#
_symmetry.space_group_name_H-M   'P 1'
#
loop_
_entity.id
_entity.type
_entity.pdbx_description
1 polymer ?
#
loop_
_entity_poly.entity_id
_entity_poly.type
_entity_poly.pdbx_seq_one_letter_code
_entity_poly.pdbx_strand_id
1 'polypeptide(L)'
;MRTISTLAALSLYAITLPLLAKPSNEQFVEKIETVFANKFAANAPGCSVGVIQDHQLIFAKGYGLANLEHNIPLSADSVFRMASVSKQFTATAVLLLADEGLIDLQEDIRSYLPELADYGSKVTVNAMLGHFAGMGDYDMVGDSYEGKAKGQQNSLKSAAGGEFRLGNEDYLSIDEFYQIVKKLPLKRKPDTKMEYSNFAYFLLSMLVEEKSGMTLREYSEKNIFKPLGMQHTFFSDDANEIVKNRASGYAPLKEGGYETNMTNLFWVGDGGLHTSITELLLWDQQFYSPKLGKNPQEFLKKMLTPNSKHELRGNLYANGQFVKSMDKITKYSHSGGWLGTSTYYARIPEEKLSVAVLCNDVSQNPGKYSKQILDSYLN
;
A
#
# COMPACT_ATOMS: atom_id res chain seq x y z
N MET A 1 6.08 -84.33 -5.83
CA MET A 1 5.31 -83.48 -6.76
C MET A 1 4.24 -82.74 -5.98
N ARG A 2 4.02 -81.46 -6.31
CA ARG A 2 3.06 -80.47 -5.76
C ARG A 2 3.58 -79.60 -4.60
N THR A 3 4.28 -78.55 -4.99
CA THR A 3 4.36 -77.28 -4.24
C THR A 3 3.07 -76.50 -4.49
N ILE A 4 2.43 -76.03 -3.41
CA ILE A 4 1.25 -75.16 -3.43
C ILE A 4 1.76 -73.71 -3.35
N SER A 5 1.52 -72.94 -4.40
CA SER A 5 1.84 -71.51 -4.46
C SER A 5 0.60 -70.71 -4.01
N THR A 6 0.69 -70.04 -2.86
CA THR A 6 -0.34 -69.10 -2.39
C THR A 6 0.02 -67.70 -2.89
N LEU A 7 -0.78 -67.16 -3.81
CA LEU A 7 -0.74 -65.73 -4.17
C LEU A 7 -1.41 -64.91 -3.07
N ALA A 8 -0.66 -64.05 -2.41
CA ALA A 8 -1.20 -62.99 -1.56
C ALA A 8 -1.45 -61.74 -2.43
N ALA A 9 -2.72 -61.39 -2.64
CA ALA A 9 -3.10 -60.14 -3.28
C ALA A 9 -2.88 -58.98 -2.29
N LEU A 10 -1.89 -58.13 -2.55
CA LEU A 10 -1.77 -56.83 -1.86
C LEU A 10 -2.81 -55.86 -2.44
N SER A 11 -3.89 -55.64 -1.71
CA SER A 11 -4.80 -54.52 -1.94
C SER A 11 -4.13 -53.22 -1.48
N LEU A 12 -3.70 -52.38 -2.43
CA LEU A 12 -3.26 -51.01 -2.16
C LEU A 12 -4.49 -50.20 -1.71
N TYR A 13 -4.64 -49.96 -0.40
CA TYR A 13 -5.53 -48.92 0.09
C TYR A 13 -4.83 -47.57 -0.15
N ALA A 14 -5.32 -46.80 -1.12
CA ALA A 14 -4.96 -45.41 -1.26
C ALA A 14 -5.53 -44.65 -0.04
N ILE A 15 -4.66 -44.31 0.91
CA ILE A 15 -5.00 -43.39 2.01
C ILE A 15 -5.21 -42.02 1.35
N THR A 16 -6.46 -41.67 1.10
CA THR A 16 -6.83 -40.30 0.78
C THR A 16 -6.71 -39.50 2.07
N LEU A 17 -5.62 -38.76 2.24
CA LEU A 17 -5.55 -37.72 3.25
C LEU A 17 -6.74 -36.77 3.02
N PRO A 18 -7.62 -36.56 4.01
CA PRO A 18 -8.73 -35.64 3.83
C PRO A 18 -8.14 -34.27 3.52
N LEU A 19 -8.56 -33.69 2.40
CA LEU A 19 -8.31 -32.29 2.12
C LEU A 19 -8.92 -31.52 3.31
N LEU A 20 -8.10 -30.82 4.09
CA LEU A 20 -8.59 -30.02 5.21
C LEU A 20 -9.65 -29.06 4.66
N ALA A 21 -10.89 -29.21 5.13
CA ALA A 21 -11.98 -28.32 4.75
C ALA A 21 -11.68 -26.93 5.29
N LYS A 22 -11.86 -25.90 4.46
CA LYS A 22 -11.72 -24.49 4.89
C LYS A 22 -12.70 -24.21 6.04
N PRO A 23 -12.32 -23.37 7.02
CA PRO A 23 -13.20 -23.03 8.13
C PRO A 23 -14.48 -22.36 7.63
N SER A 24 -15.59 -22.53 8.36
CA SER A 24 -16.77 -21.69 8.14
C SER A 24 -16.45 -20.24 8.47
N ASN A 25 -17.22 -19.28 7.94
CA ASN A 25 -17.03 -17.86 8.27
C ASN A 25 -17.12 -17.60 9.77
N GLU A 26 -18.02 -18.28 10.48
CA GLU A 26 -18.14 -18.18 11.94
C GLU A 26 -16.86 -18.63 12.66
N GLN A 27 -16.33 -19.81 12.30
CA GLN A 27 -15.08 -20.33 12.85
C GLN A 27 -13.89 -19.41 12.52
N PHE A 28 -13.87 -18.84 11.32
CA PHE A 28 -12.81 -17.93 10.92
C PHE A 28 -12.88 -16.60 11.69
N VAL A 29 -14.08 -16.04 11.86
CA VAL A 29 -14.31 -14.84 12.68
C VAL A 29 -13.86 -15.06 14.13
N GLU A 30 -14.16 -16.20 14.74
CA GLU A 30 -13.70 -16.53 16.10
C GLU A 30 -12.16 -16.57 16.21
N LYS A 31 -11.49 -17.15 15.20
CA LYS A 31 -10.02 -17.13 15.11
C LYS A 31 -9.49 -15.70 14.99
N ILE A 32 -10.12 -14.84 14.19
CA ILE A 32 -9.74 -13.42 14.06
C ILE A 32 -9.90 -12.69 15.39
N GLU A 33 -11.01 -12.90 16.11
CA GLU A 33 -11.22 -12.27 17.41
C GLU A 33 -10.15 -12.69 18.42
N THR A 34 -9.71 -13.95 18.37
CA THR A 34 -8.61 -14.46 19.19
C THR A 34 -7.28 -13.75 18.91
N VAL A 35 -6.99 -13.40 17.65
CA VAL A 35 -5.77 -12.66 17.27
C VAL A 35 -5.69 -11.30 17.96
N PHE A 36 -6.84 -10.65 18.18
CA PHE A 36 -6.92 -9.29 18.72
C PHE A 36 -7.39 -9.23 20.18
N ALA A 37 -7.76 -10.36 20.77
CA ALA A 37 -8.17 -10.44 22.17
C ALA A 37 -7.10 -9.83 23.08
N ASN A 38 -7.51 -8.83 23.89
CA ASN A 38 -6.64 -8.11 24.84
C ASN A 38 -5.39 -7.46 24.22
N LYS A 39 -5.35 -7.31 22.88
CA LYS A 39 -4.18 -6.78 22.17
C LYS A 39 -4.05 -5.25 22.28
N PHE A 40 -5.18 -4.57 22.42
CA PHE A 40 -5.27 -3.12 22.49
C PHE A 40 -6.02 -2.72 23.77
N ALA A 41 -5.45 -1.80 24.53
CA ALA A 41 -6.15 -1.18 25.64
C ALA A 41 -7.27 -0.27 25.11
N ALA A 42 -8.41 -0.25 25.81
CA ALA A 42 -9.58 0.52 25.37
C ALA A 42 -9.34 2.04 25.33
N ASN A 43 -8.37 2.53 26.10
CA ASN A 43 -7.98 3.94 26.21
C ASN A 43 -6.65 4.27 25.50
N ALA A 44 -6.23 3.43 24.56
CA ALA A 44 -5.01 3.61 23.78
C ALA A 44 -5.33 3.68 22.27
N PRO A 45 -4.39 4.13 21.43
CA PRO A 45 -4.47 3.94 20.00
C PRO A 45 -4.59 2.45 19.64
N GLY A 46 -4.99 2.16 18.41
CA GLY A 46 -5.10 0.78 17.98
C GLY A 46 -5.27 0.63 16.48
N CYS A 47 -6.14 -0.30 16.08
CA CYS A 47 -6.29 -0.66 14.67
C CYS A 47 -7.75 -0.90 14.29
N SER A 48 -8.08 -0.57 13.05
CA SER A 48 -9.27 -1.05 12.35
C SER A 48 -8.90 -2.23 11.47
N VAL A 49 -9.70 -3.30 11.55
CA VAL A 49 -9.44 -4.58 10.91
C VAL A 49 -10.63 -4.96 10.04
N GLY A 50 -10.35 -5.31 8.80
CA GLY A 50 -11.33 -5.80 7.83
C GLY A 50 -10.90 -7.12 7.22
N VAL A 51 -11.84 -8.06 7.13
CA VAL A 51 -11.68 -9.30 6.35
C VAL A 51 -12.82 -9.39 5.35
N ILE A 52 -12.46 -9.44 4.09
CA ILE A 52 -13.38 -9.55 2.96
C ILE A 52 -13.25 -10.97 2.43
N GLN A 53 -14.36 -11.70 2.36
CA GLN A 53 -14.40 -13.03 1.79
C GLN A 53 -15.63 -13.13 0.89
N ASP A 54 -15.47 -13.71 -0.30
CA ASP A 54 -16.55 -13.88 -1.27
C ASP A 54 -17.33 -12.57 -1.52
N HIS A 55 -16.59 -11.47 -1.74
CA HIS A 55 -17.14 -10.15 -2.05
C HIS A 55 -17.90 -9.47 -0.89
N GLN A 56 -17.81 -10.00 0.32
CA GLN A 56 -18.50 -9.48 1.50
C GLN A 56 -17.52 -9.22 2.65
N LEU A 57 -17.77 -8.16 3.42
CA LEU A 57 -17.02 -7.88 4.63
C LEU A 57 -17.54 -8.79 5.76
N ILE A 58 -16.88 -9.92 5.96
CA ILE A 58 -17.26 -10.91 6.99
C ILE A 58 -16.77 -10.53 8.39
N PHE A 59 -15.80 -9.62 8.48
CA PHE A 59 -15.30 -9.06 9.73
C PHE A 59 -14.93 -7.59 9.54
N ALA A 60 -15.40 -6.73 10.45
CA ALA A 60 -15.11 -5.30 10.44
C ALA A 60 -15.14 -4.76 11.87
N LYS A 61 -13.98 -4.43 12.44
CA LYS A 61 -13.91 -4.01 13.84
C LYS A 61 -12.78 -3.02 14.10
N GLY A 62 -13.08 -2.00 14.89
CA GLY A 62 -12.08 -1.10 15.44
C GLY A 62 -11.69 -1.54 16.86
N TYR A 63 -10.42 -1.41 17.17
CA TYR A 63 -9.85 -1.67 18.49
C TYR A 63 -9.07 -0.44 18.95
N GLY A 64 -9.32 0.04 20.16
CA GLY A 64 -8.72 1.28 20.68
C GLY A 64 -9.44 2.53 20.18
N LEU A 65 -8.75 3.67 20.25
CA LEU A 65 -9.31 4.99 20.00
C LEU A 65 -8.78 5.62 18.71
N ALA A 66 -9.67 6.22 17.94
CA ALA A 66 -9.38 7.04 16.77
C ALA A 66 -8.80 8.39 17.19
N ASN A 67 -9.22 8.90 18.35
CA ASN A 67 -8.73 10.12 18.94
C ASN A 67 -8.71 9.98 20.47
N LEU A 68 -7.53 10.13 21.07
CA LEU A 68 -7.29 10.00 22.50
C LEU A 68 -7.85 11.17 23.30
N GLU A 69 -7.74 12.38 22.76
CA GLU A 69 -8.16 13.62 23.42
C GLU A 69 -9.67 13.65 23.70
N HIS A 70 -10.46 13.03 22.82
CA HIS A 70 -11.92 13.02 22.87
C HIS A 70 -12.52 11.64 23.16
N ASN A 71 -11.69 10.62 23.40
CA ASN A 71 -12.12 9.23 23.60
C ASN A 71 -13.04 8.71 22.47
N ILE A 72 -12.71 9.05 21.22
CA ILE A 72 -13.48 8.57 20.06
C ILE A 72 -12.99 7.16 19.71
N PRO A 73 -13.85 6.13 19.70
CA PRO A 73 -13.43 4.77 19.36
C PRO A 73 -13.10 4.63 17.87
N LEU A 74 -12.19 3.71 17.56
CA LEU A 74 -11.97 3.26 16.19
C LEU A 74 -13.17 2.44 15.69
N SER A 75 -13.41 2.51 14.38
CA SER A 75 -14.43 1.73 13.67
C SER A 75 -13.95 1.37 12.26
N ALA A 76 -14.70 0.51 11.56
CA ALA A 76 -14.42 0.21 10.16
C ALA A 76 -14.49 1.45 9.23
N ASP A 77 -15.21 2.49 9.64
CA ASP A 77 -15.38 3.75 8.91
C ASP A 77 -14.37 4.83 9.34
N SER A 78 -13.50 4.55 10.31
CA SER A 78 -12.40 5.44 10.67
C SER A 78 -11.45 5.58 9.48
N VAL A 79 -11.11 6.82 9.14
CA VAL A 79 -10.31 7.17 7.97
C VAL A 79 -8.84 7.31 8.37
N PHE A 80 -7.97 6.53 7.75
CA PHE A 80 -6.54 6.49 8.01
C PHE A 80 -5.75 7.01 6.83
N ARG A 81 -4.62 7.69 7.09
CA ARG A 81 -3.58 7.92 6.07
C ARG A 81 -2.93 6.57 5.76
N MET A 82 -2.97 6.16 4.50
CA MET A 82 -2.60 4.81 4.09
C MET A 82 -1.10 4.60 3.85
N ALA A 83 -0.31 5.67 3.96
CA ALA A 83 1.11 5.66 3.67
C ALA A 83 1.38 4.95 2.33
N SER A 84 2.35 4.04 2.26
CA SER A 84 2.72 3.39 1.00
C SER A 84 1.67 2.46 0.39
N VAL A 85 0.60 2.08 1.08
CA VAL A 85 -0.54 1.37 0.45
C VAL A 85 -1.20 2.24 -0.63
N SER A 86 -1.02 3.57 -0.57
CA SER A 86 -1.45 4.54 -1.58
C SER A 86 -0.91 4.26 -2.98
N LYS A 87 0.27 3.62 -3.10
CA LYS A 87 0.98 3.43 -4.37
C LYS A 87 0.14 2.70 -5.41
N GLN A 88 -0.68 1.73 -5.03
CA GLN A 88 -1.56 1.02 -5.98
C GLN A 88 -2.59 1.96 -6.63
N PHE A 89 -3.02 3.01 -5.94
CA PHE A 89 -3.96 4.00 -6.47
C PHE A 89 -3.25 5.00 -7.40
N THR A 90 -2.06 5.46 -7.02
CA THR A 90 -1.20 6.27 -7.91
C THR A 90 -0.86 5.53 -9.18
N ALA A 91 -0.47 4.26 -9.08
CA ALA A 91 -0.19 3.41 -10.23
C ALA A 91 -1.43 3.23 -11.11
N THR A 92 -2.62 3.08 -10.50
CA THR A 92 -3.88 3.02 -11.25
C THR A 92 -4.16 4.31 -12.03
N ALA A 93 -3.89 5.48 -11.44
CA ALA A 93 -4.03 6.76 -12.15
C ALA A 93 -3.08 6.85 -13.36
N VAL A 94 -1.82 6.46 -13.20
CA VAL A 94 -0.82 6.41 -14.30
C VAL A 94 -1.24 5.42 -15.39
N LEU A 95 -1.71 4.23 -15.01
CA LEU A 95 -2.19 3.24 -15.98
C LEU A 95 -3.42 3.74 -16.74
N LEU A 96 -4.31 4.52 -16.09
CA LEU A 96 -5.45 5.15 -16.76
C LEU A 96 -4.99 6.18 -17.79
N LEU A 97 -3.98 7.01 -17.50
CA LEU A 97 -3.41 7.91 -18.51
C LEU A 97 -2.88 7.14 -19.73
N ALA A 98 -2.21 6.01 -19.50
CA ALA A 98 -1.72 5.16 -20.58
C ALA A 98 -2.89 4.54 -21.38
N ASP A 99 -3.95 4.12 -20.70
CA ASP A 99 -5.17 3.60 -21.33
C ASP A 99 -5.91 4.68 -22.14
N GLU A 100 -5.86 5.93 -21.68
CA GLU A 100 -6.37 7.11 -22.37
C GLU A 100 -5.54 7.47 -23.61
N GLY A 101 -4.29 7.01 -23.69
CA GLY A 101 -3.33 7.32 -24.75
C GLY A 101 -2.56 8.61 -24.52
N LEU A 102 -2.58 9.15 -23.30
CA LEU A 102 -1.89 10.38 -22.92
C LEU A 102 -0.38 10.16 -22.66
N ILE A 103 0.00 8.93 -22.32
CA ILE A 103 1.38 8.50 -22.10
C ILE A 103 1.64 7.11 -22.67
N ASP A 104 2.91 6.78 -22.90
CA ASP A 104 3.41 5.43 -23.15
C ASP A 104 4.27 5.00 -21.94
N LEU A 105 3.97 3.82 -21.40
CA LEU A 105 4.68 3.26 -20.25
C LEU A 105 6.15 2.96 -20.54
N GLN A 106 6.52 2.78 -21.82
CA GLN A 106 7.89 2.53 -22.25
C GLN A 106 8.62 3.82 -22.65
N GLU A 107 7.97 4.97 -22.63
CA GLU A 107 8.60 6.26 -22.92
C GLU A 107 9.42 6.74 -21.72
N ASP A 108 10.47 7.52 -22.02
CA ASP A 108 11.26 8.21 -21.03
C ASP A 108 10.39 9.21 -20.25
N ILE A 109 10.49 9.19 -18.92
CA ILE A 109 9.79 10.14 -18.06
C ILE A 109 10.10 11.61 -18.43
N ARG A 110 11.31 11.91 -18.91
CA ARG A 110 11.73 13.26 -19.32
C ARG A 110 11.03 13.75 -20.59
N SER A 111 10.43 12.86 -21.38
CA SER A 111 9.55 13.25 -22.49
C SER A 111 8.25 13.90 -22.00
N TYR A 112 7.88 13.66 -20.74
CA TYR A 112 6.72 14.26 -20.08
C TYR A 112 7.11 15.33 -19.06
N LEU A 113 8.22 15.13 -18.33
CA LEU A 113 8.75 16.05 -17.31
C LEU A 113 10.17 16.49 -17.72
N PRO A 114 10.32 17.38 -18.72
CA PRO A 114 11.61 17.73 -19.32
C PRO A 114 12.59 18.44 -18.37
N GLU A 115 12.09 19.01 -17.27
CA GLU A 115 12.87 19.69 -16.23
C GLU A 115 13.58 18.75 -15.24
N LEU A 116 13.29 17.45 -15.30
CA LEU A 116 14.02 16.45 -14.51
C LEU A 116 15.50 16.43 -14.92
N ALA A 117 16.36 16.13 -13.94
CA ALA A 117 17.79 15.98 -14.14
C ALA A 117 18.11 15.03 -15.30
N ASP A 118 19.18 15.33 -16.04
CA ASP A 118 19.67 14.41 -17.05
C ASP A 118 20.27 13.17 -16.40
N TYR A 119 19.53 12.07 -16.46
CA TYR A 119 19.93 10.79 -15.90
C TYR A 119 20.99 10.06 -16.74
N GLY A 120 21.36 10.59 -17.92
CA GLY A 120 22.31 9.95 -18.83
C GLY A 120 21.87 8.56 -19.33
N SER A 121 20.62 8.19 -19.09
CA SER A 121 20.01 6.91 -19.43
C SER A 121 18.50 7.05 -19.49
N LYS A 122 17.85 6.20 -20.30
CA LYS A 122 16.40 6.19 -20.42
C LYS A 122 15.76 5.68 -19.14
N VAL A 123 14.85 6.44 -18.55
CA VAL A 123 14.05 6.01 -17.39
C VAL A 123 12.59 5.88 -17.81
N THR A 124 12.11 4.65 -17.96
CA THR A 124 10.72 4.43 -18.39
C THR A 124 9.73 4.64 -17.26
N VAL A 125 8.50 5.06 -17.60
CA VAL A 125 7.40 5.14 -16.63
C VAL A 125 7.12 3.76 -16.01
N ASN A 126 7.24 2.67 -16.78
CA ASN A 126 7.14 1.30 -16.28
C ASN A 126 8.22 0.97 -15.22
N ALA A 127 9.45 1.44 -15.43
CA ALA A 127 10.53 1.28 -14.45
C ALA A 127 10.25 2.02 -13.15
N MET A 128 9.60 3.19 -13.21
CA MET A 128 9.16 3.91 -12.02
C MET A 128 8.05 3.17 -11.28
N LEU A 129 7.01 2.70 -11.99
CA LEU A 129 5.91 1.92 -11.41
C LEU A 129 6.40 0.63 -10.73
N GLY A 130 7.42 -0.01 -11.31
CA GLY A 130 7.99 -1.27 -10.85
C GLY A 130 9.16 -1.16 -9.89
N HIS A 131 9.56 0.04 -9.46
CA HIS A 131 10.74 0.27 -8.60
C HIS A 131 12.06 -0.25 -9.19
N PHE A 132 12.26 -0.19 -10.51
CA PHE A 132 13.56 -0.52 -11.14
C PHE A 132 14.13 0.63 -11.99
N ALA A 133 13.62 1.85 -11.77
CA ALA A 133 14.15 3.09 -12.36
C ALA A 133 15.52 3.51 -11.79
N GLY A 134 15.93 2.97 -10.64
CA GLY A 134 17.16 3.38 -9.95
C GLY A 134 17.08 4.75 -9.25
N MET A 135 15.87 5.31 -9.12
CA MET A 135 15.59 6.51 -8.33
C MET A 135 15.77 6.23 -6.83
N GLY A 136 16.11 7.26 -6.06
CA GLY A 136 16.33 7.10 -4.62
C GLY A 136 15.13 7.38 -3.73
N ASP A 137 15.41 7.59 -2.45
CA ASP A 137 14.41 7.75 -1.40
C ASP A 137 14.82 8.90 -0.45
N TYR A 138 14.02 9.14 0.59
CA TYR A 138 14.15 10.26 1.52
C TYR A 138 15.55 10.45 2.09
N ASP A 139 16.33 9.37 2.24
CA ASP A 139 17.71 9.41 2.71
C ASP A 139 18.68 10.24 1.83
N MET A 140 18.27 10.63 0.62
CA MET A 140 19.02 11.55 -0.25
C MET A 140 18.78 13.03 0.03
N VAL A 141 17.68 13.37 0.69
CA VAL A 141 17.29 14.78 0.95
C VAL A 141 17.31 15.14 2.42
N GLY A 142 17.23 14.14 3.30
CA GLY A 142 17.60 14.28 4.70
C GLY A 142 17.29 13.06 5.55
N ASP A 143 17.50 13.22 6.86
CA ASP A 143 17.04 12.24 7.85
C ASP A 143 15.52 12.06 7.74
N SER A 144 15.04 10.84 8.02
CA SER A 144 13.63 10.50 8.01
C SER A 144 13.26 9.59 9.18
N TYR A 145 11.96 9.34 9.37
CA TYR A 145 11.50 8.30 10.30
C TYR A 145 12.02 6.89 9.94
N GLU A 146 12.47 6.67 8.70
CA GLU A 146 13.04 5.40 8.24
C GLU A 146 14.54 5.28 8.53
N GLY A 147 15.22 6.37 8.91
CA GLY A 147 16.62 6.35 9.32
C GLY A 147 17.39 7.62 8.97
N LYS A 148 18.67 7.60 9.36
CA LYS A 148 19.62 8.70 9.12
C LYS A 148 20.11 8.71 7.67
N ALA A 149 20.25 9.91 7.11
CA ALA A 149 20.83 10.12 5.79
C ALA A 149 22.28 9.63 5.76
N LYS A 150 22.65 8.93 4.67
CA LYS A 150 24.00 8.43 4.46
C LYS A 150 24.79 9.39 3.58
N GLY A 151 25.14 10.56 4.14
CA GLY A 151 26.22 11.39 3.61
C GLY A 151 25.87 12.36 2.47
N GLN A 152 24.60 12.76 2.32
CA GLN A 152 24.25 13.96 1.54
C GLN A 152 23.86 15.11 2.49
N GLN A 153 24.26 16.32 2.11
CA GLN A 153 23.83 17.56 2.76
C GLN A 153 22.29 17.61 2.70
N ASN A 154 21.62 17.81 3.84
CA ASN A 154 20.16 18.03 3.88
C ASN A 154 19.79 19.13 2.87
N SER A 155 19.19 18.73 1.75
CA SER A 155 18.78 19.66 0.69
C SER A 155 17.45 20.32 1.01
N LEU A 156 16.70 19.73 1.94
CA LEU A 156 15.52 20.33 2.53
C LEU A 156 15.92 21.44 3.52
N LYS A 157 15.19 22.56 3.47
CA LYS A 157 15.31 23.69 4.41
C LYS A 157 13.95 23.94 5.05
N SER A 158 13.93 24.17 6.36
CA SER A 158 12.71 24.61 7.03
C SER A 158 12.32 26.01 6.56
N ALA A 159 11.07 26.42 6.79
CA ALA A 159 10.61 27.77 6.47
C ALA A 159 11.45 28.88 7.14
N ALA A 160 12.10 28.56 8.27
CA ALA A 160 13.03 29.47 8.96
C ALA A 160 14.47 29.46 8.38
N GLY A 161 14.72 28.73 7.28
CA GLY A 161 16.03 28.58 6.65
C GLY A 161 16.98 27.60 7.36
N GLY A 162 16.52 26.94 8.42
CA GLY A 162 17.28 25.98 9.23
C GLY A 162 17.29 24.58 8.63
N GLU A 163 17.80 23.62 9.43
CA GLU A 163 17.67 22.20 9.09
C GLU A 163 16.19 21.79 9.05
N PHE A 164 15.82 21.05 8.02
CA PHE A 164 14.47 20.50 7.89
C PHE A 164 14.34 19.20 8.68
N ARG A 165 13.22 19.06 9.39
CA ARG A 165 12.83 17.86 10.12
C ARG A 165 11.73 17.16 9.35
N LEU A 166 12.10 16.05 8.71
CA LEU A 166 11.16 15.22 7.94
C LEU A 166 10.30 14.42 8.92
N GLY A 167 9.20 15.06 9.34
CA GLY A 167 8.42 14.62 10.48
C GLY A 167 7.06 15.31 10.56
N ASN A 168 6.68 15.67 11.80
CA ASN A 168 5.49 16.44 12.13
C ASN A 168 5.83 17.91 12.44
N GLU A 169 7.09 18.33 12.30
CA GLU A 169 7.57 19.63 12.79
C GLU A 169 7.63 20.70 11.71
N ASP A 170 8.02 20.34 10.48
CA ASP A 170 8.18 21.27 9.37
C ASP A 170 7.15 20.99 8.27
N TYR A 171 6.85 22.03 7.48
CA TYR A 171 5.97 21.99 6.32
C TYR A 171 6.80 22.25 5.06
N LEU A 172 6.39 21.60 3.96
CA LEU A 172 6.89 21.89 2.62
C LEU A 172 5.72 21.71 1.65
N SER A 173 5.54 22.66 0.76
CA SER A 173 4.57 22.53 -0.33
C SER A 173 5.00 21.47 -1.34
N ILE A 174 4.04 20.96 -2.12
CA ILE A 174 4.31 20.03 -3.22
C ILE A 174 5.32 20.64 -4.21
N ASP A 175 5.15 21.92 -4.56
CA ASP A 175 6.04 22.62 -5.48
C ASP A 175 7.46 22.71 -4.96
N GLU A 176 7.63 23.13 -3.70
CA GLU A 176 8.97 23.21 -3.07
C GLU A 176 9.64 21.84 -3.04
N PHE A 177 8.89 20.79 -2.69
CA PHE A 177 9.40 19.42 -2.71
C PHE A 177 9.77 19.00 -4.14
N TYR A 178 8.95 19.31 -5.14
CA TYR A 178 9.22 19.02 -6.55
C TYR A 178 10.48 19.73 -7.06
N GLN A 179 10.71 21.00 -6.70
CA GLN A 179 11.93 21.73 -7.08
C GLN A 179 13.22 21.06 -6.59
N ILE A 180 13.13 20.27 -5.51
CA ILE A 180 14.23 19.50 -4.95
C ILE A 180 14.33 18.16 -5.65
N VAL A 181 13.26 17.36 -5.67
CA VAL A 181 13.26 16.00 -6.23
C VAL A 181 13.65 15.99 -7.71
N LYS A 182 13.19 16.96 -8.50
CA LYS A 182 13.49 17.01 -9.94
C LYS A 182 14.98 17.14 -10.27
N LYS A 183 15.81 17.59 -9.32
CA LYS A 183 17.26 17.76 -9.49
C LYS A 183 18.08 16.58 -8.99
N LEU A 184 17.45 15.60 -8.36
CA LEU A 184 18.16 14.46 -7.77
C LEU A 184 18.68 13.51 -8.86
N PRO A 185 19.92 13.01 -8.75
CA PRO A 185 20.44 12.00 -9.66
C PRO A 185 19.80 10.63 -9.35
N LEU A 186 19.97 9.68 -10.28
CA LEU A 186 19.68 8.28 -9.97
C LEU A 186 20.68 7.74 -8.94
N LYS A 187 20.21 6.89 -8.03
CA LYS A 187 21.09 6.09 -7.16
C LYS A 187 21.82 5.00 -7.92
N ARG A 188 21.19 4.47 -8.99
CA ARG A 188 21.73 3.38 -9.81
C ARG A 188 21.22 3.47 -11.24
N LYS A 189 21.87 2.72 -12.13
CA LYS A 189 21.41 2.56 -13.52
C LYS A 189 20.01 1.91 -13.56
N PRO A 190 19.08 2.43 -14.37
CA PRO A 190 17.77 1.82 -14.59
C PRO A 190 17.86 0.38 -15.10
N ASP A 191 16.79 -0.39 -14.92
CA ASP A 191 16.60 -1.76 -15.42
C ASP A 191 17.57 -2.80 -14.88
N THR A 192 18.34 -2.48 -13.84
CA THR A 192 19.36 -3.39 -13.28
C THR A 192 18.87 -4.24 -12.11
N LYS A 193 18.02 -3.68 -11.23
CA LYS A 193 17.42 -4.38 -10.09
C LYS A 193 16.24 -3.59 -9.55
N MET A 194 15.42 -4.24 -8.72
CA MET A 194 14.38 -3.57 -7.96
C MET A 194 14.97 -2.89 -6.71
N GLU A 195 14.69 -1.61 -6.54
CA GLU A 195 15.01 -0.78 -5.38
C GLU A 195 13.85 0.19 -5.14
N TYR A 196 13.23 0.05 -3.97
CA TYR A 196 12.06 0.84 -3.60
C TYR A 196 12.37 2.34 -3.61
N SER A 197 11.50 3.14 -4.22
CA SER A 197 11.66 4.59 -4.34
C SER A 197 10.35 5.30 -4.10
N ASN A 198 10.27 6.05 -3.00
CA ASN A 198 9.19 7.02 -2.79
C ASN A 198 9.25 8.16 -3.83
N PHE A 199 10.43 8.63 -4.22
CA PHE A 199 10.56 9.69 -5.22
C PHE A 199 10.02 9.30 -6.59
N ALA A 200 10.17 8.04 -7.01
CA ALA A 200 9.54 7.57 -8.25
C ALA A 200 8.02 7.76 -8.21
N TYR A 201 7.36 7.38 -7.12
CA TYR A 201 5.91 7.51 -6.98
C TYR A 201 5.42 8.94 -6.77
N PHE A 202 6.22 9.79 -6.13
CA PHE A 202 5.96 11.23 -6.10
C PHE A 202 6.07 11.83 -7.51
N LEU A 203 7.11 11.51 -8.28
CA LEU A 203 7.22 11.99 -9.67
C LEU A 203 6.12 11.46 -10.58
N LEU A 204 5.59 10.26 -10.30
CA LEU A 204 4.40 9.74 -10.99
C LEU A 204 3.13 10.54 -10.69
N SER A 205 3.01 11.19 -9.53
CA SER A 205 1.88 12.10 -9.27
C SER A 205 2.03 13.39 -10.08
N MET A 206 3.25 13.91 -10.22
CA MET A 206 3.56 15.05 -11.09
C MET A 206 3.31 14.73 -12.57
N LEU A 207 3.62 13.50 -13.01
CA LEU A 207 3.27 13.01 -14.34
C LEU A 207 1.74 13.03 -14.57
N VAL A 208 0.96 12.62 -13.57
CA VAL A 208 -0.51 12.65 -13.66
C VAL A 208 -1.00 14.08 -13.86
N GLU A 209 -0.46 15.01 -13.07
CA GLU A 209 -0.81 16.42 -13.14
C GLU A 209 -0.46 17.04 -14.49
N GLU A 210 0.78 16.87 -14.95
CA GLU A 210 1.26 17.41 -16.22
C GLU A 210 0.44 16.89 -17.41
N LYS A 211 0.09 15.60 -17.41
CA LYS A 211 -0.53 14.96 -18.59
C LYS A 211 -2.05 15.07 -18.61
N SER A 212 -2.69 15.28 -17.46
CA SER A 212 -4.14 15.43 -17.38
C SER A 212 -4.62 16.87 -17.16
N GLY A 213 -3.75 17.75 -16.66
CA GLY A 213 -4.12 19.07 -16.16
C GLY A 213 -4.94 19.06 -14.86
N MET A 214 -4.97 17.94 -14.15
CA MET A 214 -5.66 17.73 -12.87
C MET A 214 -4.68 17.24 -11.82
N THR A 215 -4.77 17.71 -10.59
CA THR A 215 -3.93 17.14 -9.52
C THR A 215 -4.21 15.64 -9.35
N LEU A 216 -3.29 14.88 -8.74
CA LEU A 216 -3.53 13.45 -8.48
C LEU A 216 -4.84 13.22 -7.69
N ARG A 217 -5.19 14.12 -6.76
CA ARG A 217 -6.47 14.08 -6.03
C ARG A 217 -7.64 14.19 -6.99
N GLU A 218 -7.67 15.24 -7.82
CA GLU A 218 -8.78 15.51 -8.74
C GLU A 218 -8.94 14.40 -9.79
N TYR A 219 -7.83 13.96 -10.37
CA TYR A 219 -7.82 12.89 -11.36
C TYR A 219 -8.31 11.57 -10.77
N SER A 220 -7.84 11.20 -9.57
CA SER A 220 -8.25 9.96 -8.92
C SER A 220 -9.70 10.01 -8.45
N GLU A 221 -10.16 11.16 -7.94
CA GLU A 221 -11.56 11.37 -7.58
C GLU A 221 -12.49 11.13 -8.79
N LYS A 222 -12.16 11.75 -9.93
CA LYS A 222 -12.95 11.66 -11.16
C LYS A 222 -12.91 10.27 -11.78
N ASN A 223 -11.72 9.67 -11.90
CA ASN A 223 -11.50 8.51 -12.75
C ASN A 223 -11.35 7.19 -11.99
N ILE A 224 -11.23 7.22 -10.66
CA ILE A 224 -11.08 6.02 -9.81
C ILE A 224 -12.19 5.99 -8.75
N PHE A 225 -12.22 6.96 -7.83
CA PHE A 225 -13.04 6.87 -6.63
C PHE A 225 -14.54 6.99 -6.92
N LYS A 226 -14.96 8.02 -7.67
CA LYS A 226 -16.39 8.16 -8.07
C LYS A 226 -16.91 6.96 -8.87
N PRO A 227 -16.22 6.45 -9.91
CA PRO A 227 -16.66 5.25 -10.63
C PRO A 227 -16.80 3.99 -9.77
N LEU A 228 -15.96 3.87 -8.73
CA LEU A 228 -16.01 2.76 -7.77
C LEU A 228 -16.98 3.00 -6.61
N GLY A 229 -17.48 4.22 -6.44
CA GLY A 229 -18.34 4.62 -5.33
C GLY A 229 -17.60 4.85 -4.01
N MET A 230 -16.28 5.05 -4.05
CA MET A 230 -15.42 5.28 -2.90
C MET A 230 -15.50 6.74 -2.42
N GLN A 231 -16.57 7.08 -1.68
CA GLN A 231 -16.90 8.47 -1.34
C GLN A 231 -16.06 9.06 -0.20
N HIS A 232 -15.31 8.22 0.51
CA HIS A 232 -14.48 8.61 1.65
C HIS A 232 -13.01 8.29 1.41
N THR A 233 -12.63 8.18 0.14
CA THR A 233 -11.25 7.93 -0.30
C THR A 233 -10.73 9.08 -1.14
N PHE A 234 -9.58 9.62 -0.77
CA PHE A 234 -8.97 10.74 -1.49
C PHE A 234 -7.47 10.85 -1.21
N PHE A 235 -6.72 11.46 -2.11
CA PHE A 235 -5.35 11.89 -1.82
C PHE A 235 -5.40 13.21 -1.07
N SER A 236 -4.79 13.26 0.11
CA SER A 236 -4.75 14.45 0.98
C SER A 236 -3.51 15.28 0.66
N ASP A 237 -3.72 16.32 -0.14
CA ASP A 237 -2.75 17.32 -0.60
C ASP A 237 -2.89 18.71 0.04
N ASP A 238 -3.79 18.87 1.02
CA ASP A 238 -3.98 20.11 1.78
C ASP A 238 -3.84 19.85 3.28
N ALA A 239 -2.91 20.54 3.92
CA ALA A 239 -2.64 20.40 5.35
C ALA A 239 -3.78 20.88 6.25
N ASN A 240 -4.62 21.80 5.76
CA ASN A 240 -5.67 22.45 6.53
C ASN A 240 -7.05 21.82 6.32
N GLU A 241 -7.15 20.79 5.48
CA GLU A 241 -8.44 20.19 5.15
C GLU A 241 -9.06 19.43 6.33
N ILE A 242 -10.40 19.48 6.40
CA ILE A 242 -11.15 18.68 7.37
C ILE A 242 -11.33 17.28 6.80
N VAL A 243 -10.72 16.29 7.46
CA VAL A 243 -10.94 14.88 7.16
C VAL A 243 -12.03 14.32 8.08
N LYS A 244 -13.20 14.01 7.52
CA LYS A 244 -14.27 13.36 8.29
C LYS A 244 -13.83 11.97 8.76
N ASN A 245 -14.22 11.62 9.99
CA ASN A 245 -13.88 10.36 10.66
C ASN A 245 -12.36 10.06 10.74
N ARG A 246 -11.51 11.09 10.72
CA ARG A 246 -10.05 10.92 10.77
C ARG A 246 -9.62 10.18 12.03
N ALA A 247 -8.85 9.11 11.86
CA ALA A 247 -8.04 8.56 12.93
C ALA A 247 -6.78 9.44 13.10
N SER A 248 -6.63 10.04 14.27
CA SER A 248 -5.42 10.77 14.66
C SER A 248 -4.29 9.76 14.89
N GLY A 249 -3.09 10.06 14.41
CA GLY A 249 -1.94 9.17 14.47
C GLY A 249 -1.06 9.44 15.68
N TYR A 250 -0.52 8.37 16.28
CA TYR A 250 0.21 8.43 17.54
C TYR A 250 1.56 7.68 17.50
N ALA A 251 2.46 8.07 18.40
CA ALA A 251 3.69 7.33 18.72
C ALA A 251 3.82 7.10 20.23
N PRO A 252 4.30 5.93 20.66
CA PRO A 252 4.49 5.67 22.09
C PRO A 252 5.70 6.43 22.64
N LEU A 253 5.57 6.94 23.86
CA LEU A 253 6.66 7.56 24.61
C LEU A 253 7.46 6.50 25.38
N LYS A 254 8.75 6.77 25.62
CA LYS A 254 9.65 5.85 26.36
C LYS A 254 9.17 5.55 27.79
N GLU A 255 8.57 6.55 28.43
CA GLU A 255 8.11 6.48 29.82
C GLU A 255 6.67 5.95 29.94
N GLY A 256 6.08 5.53 28.82
CA GLY A 256 4.67 5.16 28.71
C GLY A 256 3.79 6.32 28.25
N GLY A 257 2.61 5.99 27.73
CA GLY A 257 1.71 6.95 27.08
C GLY A 257 2.05 7.18 25.61
N TYR A 258 1.39 8.18 25.01
CA TYR A 258 1.45 8.47 23.59
C TYR A 258 1.57 9.97 23.33
N GLU A 259 2.23 10.33 22.24
CA GLU A 259 2.21 11.67 21.66
C GLU A 259 1.52 11.65 20.29
N THR A 260 0.96 12.80 19.90
CA THR A 260 0.42 12.97 18.54
C THR A 260 1.58 12.98 17.53
N ASN A 261 1.48 12.14 16.51
CA ASN A 261 2.49 11.98 15.46
C ASN A 261 1.87 12.19 14.07
N MET A 262 1.23 13.34 13.88
CA MET A 262 0.55 13.71 12.63
C MET A 262 1.47 14.49 11.70
N THR A 263 1.60 14.05 10.45
CA THR A 263 2.49 14.72 9.49
C THR A 263 1.98 16.10 9.06
N ASN A 264 2.92 17.01 8.81
CA ASN A 264 2.69 18.28 8.13
C ASN A 264 3.12 18.24 6.65
N LEU A 265 3.39 17.04 6.11
CA LEU A 265 3.91 16.83 4.77
C LEU A 265 2.82 16.20 3.89
N PHE A 266 2.26 17.02 3.00
CA PHE A 266 1.05 16.70 2.23
C PHE A 266 1.33 16.49 0.74
N TRP A 267 2.58 16.24 0.33
CA TRP A 267 2.78 15.67 -1.00
C TRP A 267 2.18 14.26 -1.10
N VAL A 268 1.81 13.90 -2.32
CA VAL A 268 1.03 12.71 -2.64
C VAL A 268 1.69 11.92 -3.77
N GLY A 269 1.27 10.67 -3.93
CA GLY A 269 1.77 9.76 -4.96
C GLY A 269 2.45 8.54 -4.35
N ASP A 270 3.49 8.77 -3.55
CA ASP A 270 4.14 7.73 -2.76
C ASP A 270 3.35 7.38 -1.49
N GLY A 271 2.60 8.35 -0.97
CA GLY A 271 1.64 8.22 0.12
C GLY A 271 0.44 9.14 -0.09
N GLY A 272 -0.10 9.68 1.00
CA GLY A 272 -1.12 10.72 0.94
C GLY A 272 -2.56 10.26 0.88
N LEU A 273 -2.84 9.03 0.44
CA LEU A 273 -4.21 8.52 0.38
C LEU A 273 -4.80 8.39 1.78
N HIS A 274 -6.04 8.85 1.95
CA HIS A 274 -6.89 8.57 3.09
C HIS A 274 -8.04 7.67 2.65
N THR A 275 -8.36 6.64 3.45
CA THR A 275 -9.48 5.70 3.18
C THR A 275 -9.86 4.96 4.47
N SER A 276 -10.85 4.08 4.41
CA SER A 276 -11.34 3.26 5.52
C SER A 276 -11.45 1.77 5.15
N ILE A 277 -11.77 0.90 6.11
CA ILE A 277 -12.00 -0.53 5.84
C ILE A 277 -13.21 -0.71 4.89
N THR A 278 -14.28 0.03 5.13
CA THR A 278 -15.51 -0.03 4.32
C THR A 278 -15.23 0.38 2.87
N GLU A 279 -14.39 1.39 2.66
CA GLU A 279 -14.00 1.84 1.32
C GLU A 279 -13.07 0.83 0.62
N LEU A 280 -12.18 0.16 1.36
CA LEU A 280 -11.32 -0.90 0.82
C LEU A 280 -12.10 -2.12 0.32
N LEU A 281 -13.34 -2.35 0.78
CA LEU A 281 -14.25 -3.33 0.17
C LEU A 281 -14.59 -2.96 -1.28
N LEU A 282 -14.87 -1.68 -1.54
CA LEU A 282 -15.20 -1.20 -2.89
C LEU A 282 -13.97 -1.29 -3.81
N TRP A 283 -12.79 -0.95 -3.29
CA TRP A 283 -11.53 -1.16 -3.99
C TRP A 283 -11.26 -2.64 -4.28
N ASP A 284 -11.53 -3.52 -3.32
CA ASP A 284 -11.38 -4.97 -3.50
C ASP A 284 -12.25 -5.49 -4.66
N GLN A 285 -13.48 -4.98 -4.78
CA GLN A 285 -14.39 -5.41 -5.85
C GLN A 285 -13.92 -5.03 -7.26
N GLN A 286 -13.07 -4.00 -7.42
CA GLN A 286 -12.47 -3.67 -8.71
C GLN A 286 -11.66 -4.84 -9.29
N PHE A 287 -11.17 -5.76 -8.47
CA PHE A 287 -10.37 -6.90 -8.95
C PHE A 287 -11.17 -8.14 -9.32
N TYR A 288 -12.47 -8.14 -9.06
CA TYR A 288 -13.37 -9.24 -9.39
C TYR A 288 -14.47 -8.83 -10.37
N SER A 289 -14.93 -7.59 -10.28
CA SER A 289 -15.91 -6.97 -11.19
C SER A 289 -15.34 -5.62 -11.66
N PRO A 290 -14.34 -5.62 -12.56
CA PRO A 290 -13.60 -4.42 -12.91
C PRO A 290 -14.48 -3.41 -13.66
N LYS A 291 -14.38 -2.14 -13.26
CA LYS A 291 -15.07 -0.99 -13.85
C LYS A 291 -14.13 0.04 -14.50
N LEU A 292 -12.88 0.07 -14.09
CA LEU A 292 -11.89 1.05 -14.55
C LEU A 292 -11.26 0.69 -15.90
N GLY A 293 -10.92 1.71 -16.69
CA GLY A 293 -10.30 1.58 -18.02
C GLY A 293 -11.31 1.39 -19.15
N LYS A 294 -10.90 1.69 -20.39
CA LYS A 294 -11.71 1.52 -21.61
C LYS A 294 -12.12 0.07 -21.84
N ASN A 295 -11.23 -0.87 -21.50
CA ASN A 295 -11.51 -2.29 -21.43
C ASN A 295 -11.17 -2.80 -20.01
N PRO A 296 -12.15 -2.94 -19.11
CA PRO A 296 -11.86 -3.21 -17.70
C PRO A 296 -11.11 -4.52 -17.41
N GLN A 297 -11.30 -5.55 -18.23
CA GLN A 297 -10.60 -6.82 -18.04
C GLN A 297 -9.12 -6.73 -18.43
N GLU A 298 -8.82 -6.10 -19.57
CA GLU A 298 -7.43 -5.86 -19.98
C GLU A 298 -6.74 -4.85 -19.06
N PHE A 299 -7.46 -3.85 -18.57
CA PHE A 299 -6.94 -2.91 -17.58
C PHE A 299 -6.57 -3.62 -16.26
N LEU A 300 -7.48 -4.44 -15.74
CA LEU A 300 -7.23 -5.27 -14.55
C LEU A 300 -5.99 -6.17 -14.75
N LYS A 301 -5.88 -6.82 -15.91
CA LYS A 301 -4.71 -7.64 -16.23
C LYS A 301 -3.41 -6.84 -16.19
N LYS A 302 -3.39 -5.61 -16.72
CA LYS A 302 -2.24 -4.71 -16.62
C LYS A 302 -1.89 -4.40 -15.17
N MET A 303 -2.88 -4.02 -14.34
CA MET A 303 -2.67 -3.73 -12.92
C MET A 303 -2.00 -4.89 -12.16
N LEU A 304 -2.38 -6.13 -12.47
CA LEU A 304 -1.90 -7.33 -11.79
C LEU A 304 -0.60 -7.92 -12.37
N THR A 305 -0.11 -7.40 -13.50
CA THR A 305 1.09 -7.91 -14.16
C THR A 305 2.36 -7.31 -13.52
N PRO A 306 3.32 -8.13 -13.08
CA PRO A 306 4.62 -7.63 -12.61
C PRO A 306 5.32 -6.77 -13.67
N ASN A 307 5.84 -5.61 -13.24
CA ASN A 307 6.47 -4.64 -14.15
C ASN A 307 7.82 -5.13 -14.73
N SER A 308 8.48 -6.04 -14.02
CA SER A 308 9.70 -6.72 -14.46
C SER A 308 9.87 -8.07 -13.74
N LYS A 309 10.99 -8.76 -14.00
CA LYS A 309 11.42 -9.96 -13.27
C LYS A 309 12.29 -9.63 -12.05
N HIS A 310 12.55 -8.36 -11.76
CA HIS A 310 13.38 -7.95 -10.64
C HIS A 310 12.61 -8.12 -9.33
N GLU A 311 13.24 -8.75 -8.35
CA GLU A 311 12.63 -9.05 -7.06
C GLU A 311 13.25 -8.27 -5.90
N LEU A 312 12.46 -8.05 -4.85
CA LEU A 312 12.89 -7.49 -3.57
C LEU A 312 12.44 -8.43 -2.47
N ARG A 313 13.43 -9.03 -1.79
CA ARG A 313 13.20 -10.00 -0.72
C ARG A 313 12.32 -11.18 -1.19
N GLY A 314 12.50 -11.63 -2.43
CA GLY A 314 11.76 -12.75 -3.03
C GLY A 314 10.32 -12.41 -3.46
N ASN A 315 10.01 -11.13 -3.68
CA ASN A 315 8.70 -10.69 -4.17
C ASN A 315 8.89 -9.88 -5.45
N LEU A 316 8.03 -10.12 -6.43
CA LEU A 316 7.87 -9.26 -7.60
C LEU A 316 7.04 -8.01 -7.22
N TYR A 317 6.93 -7.06 -8.14
CA TYR A 317 6.12 -5.86 -7.95
C TYR A 317 5.26 -5.58 -9.18
N ALA A 318 3.97 -5.35 -8.95
CA ALA A 318 2.96 -5.07 -9.96
C ALA A 318 2.21 -3.78 -9.58
N ASN A 319 2.61 -2.67 -10.19
CA ASN A 319 1.87 -1.39 -10.19
C ASN A 319 1.38 -0.99 -8.79
N GLY A 320 2.31 -0.88 -7.84
CA GLY A 320 2.01 -0.45 -6.48
C GLY A 320 1.71 -1.59 -5.50
N GLN A 321 1.95 -2.86 -5.88
CA GLN A 321 1.68 -4.04 -5.06
C GLN A 321 2.84 -5.02 -5.13
N PHE A 322 3.28 -5.55 -3.99
CA PHE A 322 4.14 -6.73 -3.96
C PHE A 322 3.35 -7.97 -4.34
N VAL A 323 3.96 -8.82 -5.17
CA VAL A 323 3.40 -10.08 -5.64
C VAL A 323 4.27 -11.21 -5.14
N LYS A 324 3.66 -12.14 -4.41
CA LYS A 324 4.30 -13.38 -3.97
C LYS A 324 3.44 -14.57 -4.35
N SER A 325 3.98 -15.44 -5.19
CA SER A 325 3.34 -16.72 -5.51
C SER A 325 3.87 -17.80 -4.55
N MET A 326 2.98 -18.59 -3.98
CA MET A 326 3.26 -19.72 -3.10
C MET A 326 2.35 -20.88 -3.51
N ASP A 327 2.93 -21.94 -4.09
CA ASP A 327 2.20 -23.09 -4.63
C ASP A 327 1.03 -22.70 -5.56
N LYS A 328 -0.21 -22.88 -5.10
CA LYS A 328 -1.45 -22.62 -5.86
C LYS A 328 -2.07 -21.24 -5.56
N ILE A 329 -1.39 -20.41 -4.76
CA ILE A 329 -1.91 -19.15 -4.23
C ILE A 329 -1.00 -17.99 -4.65
N THR A 330 -1.61 -16.90 -5.08
CA THR A 330 -0.92 -15.64 -5.35
C THR A 330 -1.36 -14.58 -4.35
N LYS A 331 -0.41 -14.02 -3.60
CA LYS A 331 -0.68 -12.91 -2.69
C LYS A 331 -0.25 -11.59 -3.34
N TYR A 332 -1.20 -10.68 -3.48
CA TYR A 332 -0.96 -9.27 -3.76
C TYR A 332 -1.02 -8.50 -2.44
N SER A 333 -0.02 -7.69 -2.13
CA SER A 333 -0.03 -6.95 -0.86
C SER A 333 0.80 -5.67 -0.89
N HIS A 334 0.52 -4.76 0.03
CA HIS A 334 1.41 -3.65 0.31
C HIS A 334 1.33 -3.28 1.79
N SER A 335 2.48 -2.95 2.38
CA SER A 335 2.56 -2.33 3.70
C SER A 335 2.64 -0.81 3.57
N GLY A 336 2.09 -0.08 4.54
CA GLY A 336 2.27 1.35 4.68
C GLY A 336 2.85 1.66 6.04
N GLY A 337 3.88 2.49 6.07
CA GLY A 337 4.36 3.14 7.28
C GLY A 337 4.55 4.61 6.97
N TRP A 338 4.01 5.47 7.82
CA TRP A 338 4.26 6.91 7.83
C TRP A 338 3.98 7.40 9.24
N LEU A 339 4.41 8.61 9.58
CA LEU A 339 4.17 9.23 10.88
C LEU A 339 2.73 9.01 11.36
N GLY A 340 2.60 8.49 12.57
CA GLY A 340 1.32 8.21 13.22
C GLY A 340 0.52 7.04 12.66
N THR A 341 0.99 6.34 11.63
CA THR A 341 0.21 5.26 11.00
C THR A 341 1.05 4.08 10.53
N SER A 342 0.47 2.89 10.66
CA SER A 342 0.99 1.66 10.08
C SER A 342 -0.17 0.87 9.50
N THR A 343 -0.11 0.57 8.20
CA THR A 343 -1.20 -0.08 7.46
C THR A 343 -0.70 -1.30 6.70
N TYR A 344 -1.61 -2.23 6.40
CA TYR A 344 -1.36 -3.35 5.54
C TYR A 344 -2.63 -3.75 4.80
N TYR A 345 -2.50 -4.01 3.51
CA TYR A 345 -3.57 -4.58 2.70
C TYR A 345 -3.02 -5.76 1.90
N ALA A 346 -3.75 -6.87 1.92
CA ALA A 346 -3.43 -8.06 1.15
C ALA A 346 -4.68 -8.68 0.53
N ARG A 347 -4.49 -9.30 -0.63
CA ARG A 347 -5.50 -10.04 -1.38
C ARG A 347 -4.94 -11.38 -1.84
N ILE A 348 -5.77 -12.41 -1.76
CA ILE A 348 -5.54 -13.75 -2.30
C ILE A 348 -6.71 -14.04 -3.26
N PRO A 349 -6.56 -13.75 -4.57
CA PRO A 349 -7.65 -13.85 -5.52
C PRO A 349 -8.23 -15.26 -5.66
N GLU A 350 -7.39 -16.30 -5.59
CA GLU A 350 -7.83 -17.70 -5.69
C GLU A 350 -8.76 -18.12 -4.54
N GLU A 351 -8.68 -17.41 -3.42
CA GLU A 351 -9.50 -17.60 -2.22
C GLU A 351 -10.62 -16.56 -2.09
N LYS A 352 -10.68 -15.58 -3.00
CA LYS A 352 -11.53 -14.39 -2.88
C LYS A 352 -11.44 -13.75 -1.49
N LEU A 353 -10.24 -13.75 -0.92
CA LEU A 353 -9.96 -13.35 0.46
C LEU A 353 -9.05 -12.13 0.47
N SER A 354 -9.46 -11.11 1.20
CA SER A 354 -8.67 -9.90 1.41
C SER A 354 -8.67 -9.50 2.87
N VAL A 355 -7.52 -8.99 3.33
CA VAL A 355 -7.31 -8.58 4.72
C VAL A 355 -6.73 -7.18 4.73
N ALA A 356 -7.39 -6.27 5.45
CA ALA A 356 -6.95 -4.91 5.68
C ALA A 356 -6.77 -4.67 7.18
N VAL A 357 -5.63 -4.10 7.57
CA VAL A 357 -5.32 -3.74 8.95
C VAL A 357 -4.72 -2.35 8.96
N LEU A 358 -5.43 -1.39 9.54
CA LEU A 358 -5.08 0.04 9.55
C LEU A 358 -4.88 0.48 11.00
N CYS A 359 -3.67 0.86 11.37
CA CYS A 359 -3.34 1.26 12.73
C CYS A 359 -2.94 2.74 12.81
N ASN A 360 -3.37 3.41 13.88
CA ASN A 360 -2.99 4.80 14.19
C ASN A 360 -1.90 4.87 15.27
N ASP A 361 -1.03 3.86 15.28
CA ASP A 361 0.09 3.70 16.21
C ASP A 361 1.28 3.09 15.45
N VAL A 362 2.38 3.83 15.40
CA VAL A 362 3.60 3.44 14.66
C VAL A 362 4.34 2.24 15.28
N SER A 363 4.00 1.83 16.50
CA SER A 363 4.58 0.63 17.12
C SER A 363 3.91 -0.67 16.67
N GLN A 364 2.78 -0.58 15.96
CA GLN A 364 2.01 -1.73 15.53
C GLN A 364 2.59 -2.36 14.25
N ASN A 365 2.44 -3.68 14.13
CA ASN A 365 2.85 -4.42 12.94
C ASN A 365 1.62 -5.05 12.24
N PRO A 366 0.91 -4.26 11.40
CA PRO A 366 -0.30 -4.74 10.71
C PRO A 366 -0.03 -5.90 9.75
N GLY A 367 1.17 -5.97 9.16
CA GLY A 367 1.58 -7.11 8.33
C GLY A 367 1.66 -8.42 9.11
N LYS A 368 2.10 -8.38 10.38
CA LYS A 368 2.09 -9.55 11.28
C LYS A 368 0.66 -9.97 11.62
N TYR A 369 -0.23 -9.03 11.89
CA TYR A 369 -1.64 -9.32 12.18
C TYR A 369 -2.34 -9.93 10.97
N SER A 370 -2.14 -9.34 9.79
CA SER A 370 -2.63 -9.89 8.53
C SER A 370 -2.11 -11.30 8.28
N LYS A 371 -0.82 -11.58 8.54
CA LYS A 371 -0.28 -12.94 8.44
C LYS A 371 -0.99 -13.92 9.38
N GLN A 372 -1.21 -13.55 10.65
CA GLN A 372 -1.90 -14.41 11.61
C GLN A 372 -3.34 -14.73 11.16
N ILE A 373 -4.06 -13.73 10.64
CA ILE A 373 -5.41 -13.91 10.08
C ILE A 373 -5.35 -14.88 8.88
N LEU A 374 -4.49 -14.63 7.90
CA LEU A 374 -4.36 -15.47 6.70
C LEU A 374 -3.94 -16.91 7.05
N ASP A 375 -2.96 -17.08 7.95
CA ASP A 375 -2.54 -18.41 8.42
C ASP A 375 -3.69 -19.17 9.09
N SER A 376 -4.60 -18.48 9.78
CA SER A 376 -5.74 -19.09 10.47
C SER A 376 -6.86 -19.56 9.54
N TYR A 377 -6.86 -19.06 8.30
CA TYR A 377 -7.78 -19.47 7.23
C TYR A 377 -7.19 -20.58 6.35
N LEU A 378 -5.89 -20.48 6.03
CA LEU A 378 -5.21 -21.40 5.12
C LEU A 378 -4.73 -22.70 5.79
N ASN A 379 -4.61 -22.71 7.12
CA ASN A 379 -4.29 -23.90 7.93
C ASN A 379 -5.49 -24.31 8.79
#